data_AF-A0A4V0XJ61-F1
#
_entry.id   AF-A0A4V0XJ61-F1
#
_cell.length_a   1.000
_cell.length_b   1.000
_cell.length_c   1.000
_cell.angle_alpha   90.00
_cell.angle_beta   90.00
_cell.angle_gamma   90.00
#
_symmetry.space_group_name_H-M   'P 1'
#
loop_
_entity.id
_entity.type
_entity.pdbx_description
1 polymer ?
#
loop_
_entity_poly.entity_id
_entity_poly.type
_entity_poly.pdbx_seq_one_letter_code
_entity_poly.pdbx_strand_id
1 'polypeptide(L)'
;MRLMTVLSLLINVAVLVPVCAGLLSNASWTTSAYGEATPARAILLSVYMAIGLCSGLLLIRREPKAVAALLLVQVLYKVTTPLTVGTVTNPVVASNLIVAVVHTATLVCLWSGGALGESTDDRPAG
;
A
#
# COMPACT_ATOMS: atom_id res chain seq x y z
N MET A 1 -18.26 -4.14 -0.91
CA MET A 1 -17.13 -3.73 -1.77
C MET A 1 -16.62 -2.32 -1.45
N ARG A 2 -17.42 -1.25 -1.64
CA ARG A 2 -16.96 0.15 -1.40
C ARG A 2 -16.33 0.40 -0.03
N LEU A 3 -16.90 -0.17 1.04
CA LEU A 3 -16.38 0.04 2.40
C LEU A 3 -14.98 -0.56 2.59
N MET A 4 -14.73 -1.80 2.16
CA MET A 4 -13.41 -2.44 2.30
C MET A 4 -12.33 -1.70 1.50
N THR A 5 -12.68 -1.23 0.29
CA THR A 5 -11.78 -0.40 -0.54
C THR A 5 -11.42 0.90 0.17
N VAL A 6 -12.41 1.61 0.71
CA VAL A 6 -12.19 2.86 1.46
C VAL A 6 -11.37 2.59 2.72
N LEU A 7 -11.67 1.53 3.48
CA LEU A 7 -10.92 1.14 4.67
C LEU A 7 -9.45 0.84 4.33
N SER A 8 -9.17 0.06 3.28
CA SER A 8 -7.79 -0.22 2.86
C SER A 8 -7.03 1.05 2.44
N LEU A 9 -7.67 1.98 1.74
CA LEU A 9 -7.06 3.26 1.38
C LEU A 9 -6.83 4.15 2.61
N LEU A 10 -7.78 4.18 3.54
CA LEU A 10 -7.62 4.89 4.81
C LEU A 10 -6.48 4.30 5.64
N ILE A 11 -6.34 2.98 5.69
CA ILE A 11 -5.22 2.31 6.36
C ILE A 11 -3.89 2.72 5.73
N ASN A 12 -3.80 2.81 4.39
CA ASN A 12 -2.59 3.33 3.75
C ASN A 12 -2.24 4.72 4.24
N VAL A 13 -3.20 5.63 4.24
CA VAL A 13 -2.98 7.02 4.68
C VAL A 13 -2.62 7.05 6.16
N ALA A 14 -3.35 6.33 7.01
CA ALA A 14 -3.14 6.29 8.45
C ALA A 14 -1.78 5.71 8.86
N VAL A 15 -1.23 4.77 8.08
CA VAL A 15 0.11 4.20 8.33
C VAL A 15 1.20 5.05 7.68
N LEU A 16 1.01 5.51 6.43
CA LEU A 16 2.04 6.24 5.70
C LEU A 16 2.25 7.65 6.23
N VAL A 17 1.21 8.35 6.69
CA VAL A 17 1.37 9.72 7.21
C VAL A 17 2.33 9.75 8.42
N PRO A 18 2.15 8.93 9.48
CA PRO A 18 3.11 8.85 10.57
C PRO A 18 4.50 8.39 10.13
N VAL A 19 4.59 7.42 9.22
CA VAL A 19 5.88 6.91 8.73
C VAL A 19 6.64 7.99 7.98
N CYS A 20 5.99 8.67 7.03
CA CYS A 20 6.60 9.76 6.28
C CYS A 20 6.98 10.93 7.19
N ALA A 21 6.12 11.30 8.14
CA ALA A 21 6.42 12.35 9.12
C ALA A 21 7.62 11.98 10.00
N GLY A 22 7.71 10.74 10.47
CA GLY A 22 8.84 10.24 11.26
C GLY A 22 10.14 10.18 10.47
N LEU A 23 10.08 9.82 9.18
CA LEU A 23 11.25 9.79 8.29
C LEU A 23 11.73 11.19 7.92
N LEU A 24 10.80 12.14 7.68
CA LEU A 24 11.10 13.55 7.41
C LEU A 24 11.71 14.25 8.63
N SER A 25 11.20 13.97 9.82
CA SER A 25 11.70 14.53 11.09
C SER A 25 12.93 13.82 11.63
N ASN A 26 13.38 12.73 11.00
CA ASN A 26 14.46 11.88 11.48
C ASN A 26 14.27 11.45 12.94
N ALA A 27 13.05 11.05 13.30
CA ALA A 27 12.71 10.66 14.67
C ALA A 27 13.54 9.46 15.16
N SER A 28 13.86 9.38 16.45
CA SER A 28 14.71 8.31 17.01
C SER A 28 14.17 6.90 16.75
N TRP A 29 12.84 6.73 16.72
CA TRP A 29 12.21 5.46 16.39
C TRP A 29 12.40 5.06 14.92
N THR A 30 12.49 6.02 13.99
CA THR A 30 12.77 5.72 12.58
C THR A 30 14.21 5.33 12.36
N THR A 31 15.16 5.91 13.10
CA THR A 31 16.54 5.45 13.09
C THR A 31 16.65 4.00 13.58
N SER A 32 15.92 3.65 14.64
CA SER A 32 15.92 2.28 15.17
C SER A 32 15.26 1.26 14.23
N ALA A 33 14.25 1.68 13.46
CA ALA A 33 13.46 0.79 12.61
C ALA A 33 13.92 0.74 11.13
N TYR A 34 14.40 1.86 10.58
CA TYR A 34 14.81 2.00 9.17
C TYR A 34 16.32 2.23 9.01
N GLY A 35 17.07 2.44 10.10
CA GLY A 35 18.47 2.81 10.07
C GLY A 35 18.70 4.31 9.87
N GLU A 36 19.97 4.69 9.74
CA GLU A 36 20.43 6.07 9.62
C GLU A 36 19.90 6.82 8.39
N ALA A 37 20.01 8.15 8.43
CA ALA A 37 19.66 9.01 7.31
C ALA A 37 20.59 8.77 6.12
N THR A 38 20.10 8.03 5.13
CA THR A 38 20.84 7.69 3.91
C THR A 38 20.04 8.04 2.66
N PRO A 39 20.70 8.18 1.48
CA PRO A 39 20.00 8.33 0.22
C PRO A 39 18.97 7.22 -0.04
N ALA A 40 19.27 5.97 0.33
CA ALA A 40 18.34 4.85 0.22
C ALA A 40 17.06 5.07 1.06
N ARG A 41 17.20 5.58 2.29
CA ARG A 41 16.05 5.92 3.15
C ARG A 41 15.21 7.07 2.58
N ALA A 42 15.86 8.04 1.91
CA ALA A 42 15.15 9.12 1.23
C ALA A 42 14.38 8.65 -0.02
N ILE A 43 14.94 7.70 -0.79
CA ILE A 43 14.22 7.06 -1.91
C ILE A 43 13.00 6.31 -1.39
N LEU A 44 13.13 5.57 -0.29
CA LEU A 44 12.01 4.88 0.34
C LEU A 44 10.91 5.85 0.77
N LEU A 45 11.29 6.98 1.39
CA LEU A 45 10.36 8.04 1.76
C LEU A 45 9.61 8.58 0.52
N SER A 46 10.30 8.80 -0.60
CA SER A 46 9.67 9.25 -1.85
C SER A 46 8.61 8.26 -2.34
N VAL A 47 8.92 6.96 -2.32
CA VAL A 47 7.97 5.90 -2.68
C VAL A 47 6.77 5.88 -1.74
N TYR A 48 6.98 5.98 -0.43
CA TYR A 48 5.91 6.03 0.57
C TYR A 48 5.01 7.26 0.41
N MET A 49 5.59 8.42 0.11
CA MET A 49 4.83 9.62 -0.22
C MET A 49 3.98 9.43 -1.48
N ALA A 50 4.54 8.83 -2.54
CA ALA A 50 3.79 8.54 -3.76
C ALA A 50 2.59 7.62 -3.49
N ILE A 51 2.79 6.53 -2.74
CA ILE A 51 1.70 5.62 -2.36
C ILE A 51 0.63 6.35 -1.53
N GLY A 52 1.04 7.21 -0.59
CA GLY A 52 0.14 8.02 0.22
C GLY A 52 -0.70 8.98 -0.61
N LEU A 53 -0.06 9.71 -1.53
CA LEU A 53 -0.73 10.64 -2.46
C LEU A 53 -1.69 9.91 -3.40
N CYS A 54 -1.27 8.79 -4.01
CA CYS A 54 -2.15 7.95 -4.83
C CYS A 54 -3.34 7.42 -4.01
N SER A 55 -3.12 7.01 -2.76
CA SER A 55 -4.20 6.56 -1.88
C SER A 55 -5.22 7.68 -1.60
N GLY A 56 -4.73 8.90 -1.34
CA GLY A 56 -5.59 10.09 -1.17
C GLY A 56 -6.39 10.43 -2.42
N LEU A 57 -5.76 10.40 -3.59
CA LEU A 57 -6.43 10.65 -4.87
C LEU A 57 -7.51 9.60 -5.16
N LEU A 58 -7.22 8.31 -4.89
CA LEU A 58 -8.15 7.22 -5.11
C LEU A 58 -9.30 7.19 -4.10
N LEU A 59 -9.15 7.79 -2.91
CA LEU A 59 -10.29 8.02 -2.00
C LEU A 59 -11.35 8.95 -2.61
N ILE A 60 -10.91 9.90 -3.44
CA ILE A 60 -11.78 10.86 -4.15
C ILE A 60 -12.35 10.22 -5.42
N ARG A 61 -11.50 9.65 -6.28
CA ARG A 61 -11.89 9.12 -7.60
C ARG A 61 -12.55 7.75 -7.55
N ARG A 62 -12.23 6.92 -6.54
CA ARG A 62 -12.84 5.61 -6.26
C ARG A 62 -12.86 4.63 -7.45
N GLU A 63 -11.83 4.67 -8.29
CA GLU A 63 -11.71 3.76 -9.44
C GLU A 63 -11.21 2.37 -8.96
N PRO A 64 -12.00 1.28 -9.10
CA PRO A 64 -11.67 -0.01 -8.48
C PRO A 64 -10.41 -0.69 -9.04
N LYS A 65 -10.15 -0.59 -10.35
CA LYS A 65 -9.01 -1.25 -11.01
C LYS A 65 -7.69 -0.62 -10.57
N ALA A 66 -7.63 0.70 -10.45
CA ALA A 66 -6.50 1.47 -9.95
C ALA A 66 -6.25 1.21 -8.46
N VAL A 67 -7.31 1.08 -7.65
CA VAL A 67 -7.15 0.67 -6.25
C VAL A 67 -6.59 -0.75 -6.16
N ALA A 68 -7.10 -1.69 -6.95
CA ALA A 68 -6.57 -3.05 -6.97
C ALA A 68 -5.09 -3.08 -7.37
N ALA A 69 -4.70 -2.34 -8.41
CA ALA A 69 -3.30 -2.23 -8.82
C ALA A 69 -2.42 -1.66 -7.70
N LEU A 70 -2.86 -0.58 -7.04
CA LEU A 70 -2.12 0.03 -5.93
C LEU A 70 -1.99 -0.95 -4.75
N LEU A 71 -3.07 -1.62 -4.35
CA LEU A 71 -3.05 -2.57 -3.24
C LEU A 71 -2.20 -3.81 -3.56
N LEU A 72 -2.21 -4.29 -4.80
CA LEU A 72 -1.40 -5.43 -5.23
C LEU A 72 0.10 -5.15 -5.06
N VAL A 73 0.58 -4.02 -5.59
CA VAL A 73 1.98 -3.59 -5.39
C VAL A 73 2.30 -3.51 -3.90
N GLN A 74 1.36 -3.03 -3.08
CA GLN A 74 1.54 -2.98 -1.64
C GLN A 74 1.66 -4.33 -0.96
N VAL A 75 0.79 -5.28 -1.32
CA VAL A 75 0.87 -6.64 -0.79
C VAL A 75 2.20 -7.26 -1.16
N LEU A 76 2.61 -7.16 -2.42
CA LEU A 76 3.87 -7.74 -2.90
C LEU A 76 5.08 -7.18 -2.16
N TYR A 77 5.20 -5.85 -2.02
CA TYR A 77 6.35 -5.29 -1.29
C TYR A 77 6.31 -5.70 0.19
N LYS A 78 5.14 -5.67 0.84
CA LYS A 78 5.02 -5.97 2.28
C LYS A 78 5.35 -7.42 2.58
N VAL A 79 4.91 -8.35 1.74
CA VAL A 79 5.17 -9.80 1.87
C VAL A 79 6.63 -10.14 1.55
N THR A 80 7.26 -9.42 0.62
CA THR A 80 8.69 -9.63 0.30
C THR A 80 9.64 -8.92 1.28
N THR A 81 9.16 -7.94 2.06
CA THR A 81 9.99 -7.17 3.01
C THR A 81 10.74 -8.04 4.04
N PRO A 82 10.15 -9.06 4.69
CA PRO A 82 10.88 -9.92 5.62
C PRO A 82 12.08 -10.64 4.98
N LEU A 83 11.98 -10.98 3.68
CA LEU A 83 13.04 -11.65 2.94
C LEU A 83 14.19 -10.70 2.63
N THR A 84 13.88 -9.44 2.31
CA THR A 84 14.89 -8.43 1.97
C THR A 84 15.54 -7.80 3.20
N VAL A 85 14.78 -7.61 4.27
CA VAL A 85 15.27 -7.09 5.56
C VAL A 85 15.96 -8.20 6.38
N GLY A 86 15.62 -9.46 6.12
CA GLY A 86 16.21 -10.62 6.81
C GLY A 86 15.69 -10.84 8.23
N THR A 87 14.62 -10.14 8.63
CA THR A 87 13.99 -10.34 9.94
C THR A 87 12.50 -9.99 9.93
N VAL A 88 11.74 -10.64 10.82
CA VAL A 88 10.34 -10.33 11.14
C VAL A 88 10.18 -9.57 12.46
N THR A 89 11.26 -9.43 13.25
CA THR A 89 11.22 -8.74 14.56
C THR A 89 11.22 -7.23 14.43
N ASN A 90 11.55 -6.71 13.25
CA ASN A 90 11.49 -5.29 12.97
C ASN A 90 10.03 -4.80 13.02
N PRO A 91 9.72 -3.74 13.78
CA PRO A 91 8.34 -3.27 13.99
C PRO A 91 7.65 -2.83 12.70
N VAL A 92 8.41 -2.34 11.72
CA VAL A 92 7.90 -1.94 10.41
C VAL A 92 7.52 -3.17 9.59
N VAL A 93 8.34 -4.23 9.65
CA VAL A 93 8.05 -5.49 8.95
C VAL A 93 6.79 -6.14 9.50
N ALA A 94 6.66 -6.19 10.84
CA ALA A 94 5.44 -6.69 11.48
C ALA A 94 4.20 -5.88 11.05
N SER A 95 4.29 -4.54 11.08
CA SER A 95 3.20 -3.66 10.64
C SER A 95 2.84 -3.87 9.17
N ASN A 96 3.85 -4.02 8.30
CA ASN A 96 3.67 -4.32 6.89
C ASN A 96 2.93 -5.64 6.67
N LEU A 97 3.27 -6.71 7.40
CA LEU A 97 2.59 -7.99 7.27
C LEU A 97 1.12 -7.92 7.70
N ILE A 98 0.82 -7.24 8.82
CA ILE A 98 -0.57 -7.06 9.28
C ILE A 98 -1.39 -6.32 8.22
N VAL A 99 -0.86 -5.22 7.68
CA VAL A 99 -1.58 -4.46 6.64
C VAL A 99 -1.70 -5.26 5.34
N ALA A 100 -0.70 -6.09 5.00
CA ALA A 100 -0.78 -6.96 3.82
C ALA A 100 -1.96 -7.94 3.91
N VAL A 101 -2.25 -8.50 5.09
CA VAL A 101 -3.42 -9.38 5.29
C VAL A 101 -4.71 -8.64 4.96
N VAL A 102 -4.88 -7.42 5.48
CA VAL A 102 -6.09 -6.61 5.22
C VAL A 102 -6.22 -6.28 3.73
N HIS A 103 -5.12 -5.91 3.08
CA HIS A 103 -5.13 -5.55 1.66
C HIS A 103 -5.39 -6.74 0.75
N THR A 104 -4.84 -7.91 1.08
CA THR A 104 -5.14 -9.16 0.39
C THR A 104 -6.63 -9.51 0.50
N ALA A 105 -7.23 -9.38 1.69
CA ALA A 105 -8.67 -9.59 1.86
C ALA A 105 -9.51 -8.63 1.00
N THR A 106 -9.10 -7.35 0.91
CA THR A 106 -9.75 -6.37 0.04
C THR A 106 -9.60 -6.72 -1.45
N LEU A 107 -8.43 -7.19 -1.88
CA LEU A 107 -8.19 -7.63 -3.26
C LEU A 107 -9.07 -8.83 -3.63
N VAL A 108 -9.16 -9.83 -2.75
CA VAL A 108 -10.03 -11.00 -2.95
C VAL A 108 -11.48 -10.56 -3.06
N CYS A 109 -11.95 -9.64 -2.19
CA CYS A 109 -13.31 -9.11 -2.25
C CYS A 109 -13.59 -8.35 -3.57
N LEU A 110 -12.63 -7.55 -4.06
CA LEU A 110 -12.76 -6.86 -5.35
C LEU A 110 -12.82 -7.83 -6.53
N TRP A 111 -12.04 -8.91 -6.48
CA TRP A 111 -12.04 -9.94 -7.51
C TRP A 111 -13.33 -10.75 -7.52
N SER A 112 -13.77 -11.25 -6.35
CA SER A 112 -15.00 -12.03 -6.22
C SER A 112 -16.26 -11.21 -6.51
N GLY A 113 -16.19 -9.89 -6.31
CA GLY A 113 -17.30 -8.97 -6.55
C GLY A 113 -17.49 -8.55 -8.01
N GLY A 114 -16.71 -9.08 -8.96
CA GLY A 114 -16.82 -8.74 -10.38
C GLY A 114 -16.31 -7.35 -10.76
N ALA A 115 -15.88 -6.54 -9.80
CA ALA A 115 -15.42 -5.15 -10.00
C ALA A 115 -14.15 -5.03 -10.89
N LEU A 116 -13.45 -6.14 -11.12
CA LEU A 116 -12.29 -6.24 -12.00
C LEU A 116 -12.61 -6.89 -13.35
N GLY A 117 -13.81 -7.45 -13.54
CA GLY A 117 -14.15 -8.40 -14.60
C GLY A 117 -14.97 -7.86 -15.77
N GLU A 118 -15.34 -6.58 -15.81
CA GLU A 118 -15.98 -6.01 -17.01
C GLU A 118 -14.94 -5.42 -17.96
N SER A 119 -14.56 -6.26 -18.93
CA SER A 119 -14.17 -5.88 -20.29
C SER A 119 -14.99 -6.75 -21.24
N THR A 120 -16.30 -6.52 -21.31
CA THR A 120 -17.08 -6.99 -22.47
C THR A 120 -16.59 -6.20 -23.68
N ASP A 121 -15.70 -6.84 -24.43
CA ASP A 121 -15.74 -6.92 -25.88
C ASP A 121 -16.93 -6.19 -26.51
N ASP A 122 -16.74 -4.93 -26.90
CA ASP A 122 -17.70 -4.18 -27.72
C ASP A 122 -17.25 -4.23 -29.20
N ARG A 123 -17.67 -5.34 -29.83
CA ARG A 123 -17.99 -5.57 -31.25
C ARG A 123 -16.87 -5.62 -32.30
N PRO A 124 -16.86 -6.73 -33.06
CA PRO A 124 -16.90 -6.68 -34.51
C PRO A 124 -18.29 -7.13 -34.98
N ALA A 125 -19.09 -6.20 -35.49
CA ALA A 125 -20.19 -6.54 -36.38
C ALA A 125 -20.10 -5.56 -37.55
N GLY A 126 -19.54 -6.06 -38.65
CA GLY A 126 -19.67 -5.46 -39.96
C GLY A 126 -21.08 -5.57 -40.51
#